data_AF-A0A919TI37-F1
#
_entry.id   AF-A0A919TI37-F1
#
_cell.length_a   1.000
_cell.length_b   1.000
_cell.length_c   1.000
_cell.angle_alpha   90.00
_cell.angle_beta   90.00
_cell.angle_gamma   90.00
#
_symmetry.space_group_name_H-M   'P 1'
#
loop_
_entity.id
_entity.type
_entity.pdbx_description
1 polymer ?
#
loop_
_entity_poly.entity_id
_entity_poly.type
_entity_poly.pdbx_seq_one_letter_code
_entity_poly.pdbx_strand_id
1 'polypeptide(L)'
;MFRTKRARIRALALTGSLAAAAGTIGAVTFDASAAETAPVTPAAPAAQVADAARAAAGAATPWPKAAAPALSAIPEAIRPPAGSKPVGAYVVVTGTQTYTCVVPAGGAAGGYTGASTPEAQLLGTGGRIHHFAGPSWQSVRDGSLVTATKVKDTPRTGTIPELLLQVNSHTGKGVLSKADYVSRLYTSGGVAPAGACAAGDKTSVPYQALYVFWDAPAA
;
A
#
# COMPACT_ATOMS: atom_id res chain seq x y z
N MET A 1 -26.15 46.71 37.72
CA MET A 1 -26.51 47.39 36.46
C MET A 1 -25.47 47.05 35.41
N PHE A 2 -25.69 46.04 34.56
CA PHE A 2 -24.84 45.77 33.39
C PHE A 2 -25.72 45.33 32.21
N ARG A 3 -25.68 46.14 31.14
CA ARG A 3 -26.47 46.00 29.91
C ARG A 3 -25.81 44.98 28.97
N THR A 4 -26.52 43.94 28.58
CA THR A 4 -26.12 43.04 27.48
C THR A 4 -26.88 43.41 26.19
N LYS A 5 -26.14 43.84 25.16
CA LYS A 5 -26.68 44.10 23.81
C LYS A 5 -26.88 42.77 23.07
N ARG A 6 -28.10 42.53 22.59
CA ARG A 6 -28.46 41.40 21.72
C ARG A 6 -28.05 41.70 20.28
N ALA A 7 -27.29 40.81 19.65
CA ALA A 7 -27.03 40.82 18.21
C ALA A 7 -28.11 39.98 17.50
N ARG A 8 -28.77 40.56 16.50
CA ARG A 8 -29.75 39.90 15.63
C ARG A 8 -29.03 39.39 14.39
N ILE A 9 -28.99 38.07 14.20
CA ILE A 9 -28.51 37.44 12.95
C ILE A 9 -29.74 37.13 12.10
N ARG A 10 -29.78 37.68 10.89
CA ARG A 10 -30.82 37.44 9.88
C ARG A 10 -30.59 36.08 9.23
N ALA A 11 -31.58 35.19 9.29
CA ALA A 11 -31.63 33.96 8.52
C ALA A 11 -32.03 34.29 7.08
N LEU A 12 -31.22 33.88 6.10
CA LEU A 12 -31.56 33.91 4.69
C LEU A 12 -32.17 32.55 4.32
N ALA A 13 -33.44 32.56 3.93
CA ALA A 13 -34.13 31.42 3.35
C ALA A 13 -33.74 31.28 1.86
N LEU A 14 -33.18 30.13 1.49
CA LEU A 14 -32.99 29.73 0.09
C LEU A 14 -34.11 28.75 -0.26
N THR A 15 -35.05 29.23 -1.07
CA THR A 15 -36.14 28.48 -1.68
C THR A 15 -35.60 27.45 -2.66
N GLY A 16 -35.95 26.18 -2.44
CA GLY A 16 -35.75 25.11 -3.40
C GLY A 16 -36.76 25.20 -4.55
N SER A 17 -36.36 24.74 -5.72
CA SER A 17 -37.25 24.43 -6.85
C SER A 17 -36.72 23.19 -7.54
N LEU A 18 -37.49 22.09 -7.48
CA LEU A 18 -37.38 20.93 -8.35
C LEU A 18 -37.89 21.32 -9.75
N ALA A 19 -37.27 20.82 -10.83
CA ALA A 19 -37.92 19.87 -11.74
C ALA A 19 -37.13 19.61 -13.03
N ALA A 20 -37.26 18.35 -13.46
CA ALA A 20 -37.28 17.83 -14.83
C ALA A 20 -35.97 17.75 -15.63
N ALA A 21 -35.41 16.54 -15.62
CA ALA A 21 -34.57 16.01 -16.69
C ALA A 21 -35.42 15.74 -17.95
N ALA A 22 -34.93 16.19 -19.11
CA ALA A 22 -35.36 15.75 -20.42
C ALA A 22 -34.10 15.30 -21.19
N GLY A 23 -34.11 14.06 -21.64
CA GLY A 23 -32.97 13.42 -22.28
C GLY A 23 -32.76 13.82 -23.73
N THR A 24 -31.54 13.57 -24.19
CA THR A 24 -31.23 13.33 -25.61
C THR A 24 -30.35 12.10 -25.69
N ILE A 25 -30.90 11.05 -26.30
CA ILE A 25 -30.19 9.81 -26.63
C ILE A 25 -29.35 10.13 -27.87
N GLY A 26 -28.03 10.22 -27.70
CA GLY A 26 -27.08 10.25 -28.80
C GLY A 26 -26.99 8.85 -29.43
N ALA A 27 -27.34 8.77 -30.71
CA ALA A 27 -27.24 7.56 -31.51
C ALA A 27 -25.77 7.14 -31.66
N VAL A 28 -25.49 5.87 -31.35
CA VAL A 28 -24.28 5.18 -31.81
C VAL A 28 -24.70 4.16 -32.86
N THR A 29 -24.25 4.40 -34.10
CA THR A 29 -24.41 3.47 -35.21
C THR A 29 -23.36 2.37 -35.09
N PHE A 30 -23.79 1.12 -34.98
CA PHE A 30 -22.94 -0.05 -35.20
C PHE A 30 -23.11 -0.48 -36.65
N ASP A 31 -22.02 -0.44 -37.42
CA ASP A 31 -21.94 -1.12 -38.72
C ASP A 31 -21.94 -2.64 -38.48
N ALA A 32 -23.07 -3.26 -38.77
CA ALA A 32 -23.22 -4.70 -38.88
C ALA A 32 -23.20 -5.06 -40.37
N SER A 33 -22.13 -5.73 -40.82
CA SER A 33 -22.14 -6.44 -42.10
C SER A 33 -22.40 -7.92 -41.82
N ALA A 34 -23.52 -8.40 -42.33
CA ALA A 34 -23.94 -9.79 -42.32
C ALA A 34 -24.25 -10.23 -43.76
N ALA A 35 -23.74 -11.41 -44.13
CA ALA A 35 -24.29 -12.43 -45.04
C ALA A 35 -23.09 -13.28 -45.51
N GLU A 36 -23.15 -14.60 -45.62
CA GLU A 36 -24.27 -15.39 -46.13
C GLU A 36 -24.19 -16.87 -45.67
N THR A 37 -25.32 -17.56 -45.83
CA THR A 37 -25.67 -18.86 -45.24
C THR A 37 -25.64 -19.99 -46.28
N ALA A 38 -24.89 -21.07 -45.97
CA ALA A 38 -25.09 -22.52 -46.28
C ALA A 38 -25.25 -23.01 -47.76
N PRO A 39 -25.00 -24.31 -48.10
CA PRO A 39 -25.75 -25.48 -47.59
C PRO A 39 -24.92 -26.77 -47.27
N VAL A 40 -25.65 -27.77 -46.75
CA VAL A 40 -25.24 -29.00 -46.04
C VAL A 40 -25.33 -30.27 -46.94
N THR A 41 -24.48 -31.30 -46.73
CA THR A 41 -24.71 -32.79 -46.59
C THR A 41 -23.65 -33.70 -47.27
N PRO A 42 -23.47 -35.01 -46.93
CA PRO A 42 -23.64 -35.78 -45.66
C PRO A 42 -22.53 -36.85 -45.31
N ALA A 43 -22.55 -37.36 -44.05
CA ALA A 43 -22.17 -38.70 -43.49
C ALA A 43 -20.77 -39.33 -43.76
N ALA A 44 -20.03 -40.09 -42.93
CA ALA A 44 -19.96 -40.67 -41.55
C ALA A 44 -18.62 -41.52 -41.50
N PRO A 45 -18.16 -42.27 -40.45
CA PRO A 45 -18.51 -42.35 -39.02
C PRO A 45 -17.29 -42.28 -38.02
N ALA A 46 -17.65 -42.12 -36.74
CA ALA A 46 -17.08 -42.66 -35.49
C ALA A 46 -15.55 -42.73 -35.21
N ALA A 47 -15.13 -42.06 -34.13
CA ALA A 47 -14.32 -42.68 -33.07
C ALA A 47 -14.53 -41.94 -31.74
N GLN A 48 -14.94 -42.69 -30.71
CA GLN A 48 -15.01 -42.24 -29.32
C GLN A 48 -13.62 -42.40 -28.69
N VAL A 49 -13.12 -41.37 -28.00
CA VAL A 49 -12.23 -41.57 -26.85
C VAL A 49 -12.53 -40.49 -25.82
N ALA A 50 -13.01 -40.91 -24.65
CA ALA A 50 -13.07 -40.10 -23.45
C ALA A 50 -11.65 -39.94 -22.91
N ASP A 51 -11.28 -38.74 -22.47
CA ASP A 51 -10.20 -38.62 -21.49
C ASP A 51 -10.46 -37.45 -20.52
N ALA A 52 -10.11 -37.72 -19.27
CA ALA A 52 -10.51 -36.99 -18.09
C ALA A 52 -9.63 -35.76 -17.85
N ALA A 53 -10.16 -34.56 -18.08
CA ALA A 53 -9.52 -33.33 -17.62
C ALA A 53 -9.98 -32.99 -16.18
N ARG A 54 -9.45 -33.73 -15.19
CA ARG A 54 -9.37 -33.22 -13.81
C ARG A 54 -8.18 -32.27 -13.77
N ALA A 55 -8.41 -30.98 -14.01
CA ALA A 55 -7.38 -29.96 -13.85
C ALA A 55 -6.88 -29.99 -12.40
N ALA A 56 -5.64 -30.43 -12.23
CA ALA A 56 -4.94 -30.37 -10.96
C ALA A 56 -4.86 -28.91 -10.50
N ALA A 57 -5.43 -28.63 -9.33
CA ALA A 57 -5.06 -27.44 -8.56
C ALA A 57 -3.56 -27.55 -8.30
N GLY A 58 -2.76 -26.80 -9.06
CA GLY A 58 -1.32 -26.72 -8.86
C GLY A 58 -1.06 -26.31 -7.41
N ALA A 59 -0.43 -27.20 -6.64
CA ALA A 59 0.08 -26.86 -5.34
C ALA A 59 1.02 -25.66 -5.51
N ALA A 60 0.60 -24.50 -5.02
CA ALA A 60 1.45 -23.32 -4.97
C ALA A 60 2.72 -23.71 -4.20
N THR A 61 3.88 -23.61 -4.85
CA THR A 61 5.17 -23.79 -4.20
C THR A 61 5.17 -22.89 -2.96
N PRO A 62 5.33 -23.45 -1.73
CA PRO A 62 5.31 -22.63 -0.54
C PRO A 62 6.46 -21.63 -0.62
N TRP A 63 6.10 -20.35 -0.68
CA TRP A 63 7.07 -19.25 -0.70
C TRP A 63 7.95 -19.32 0.55
N PRO A 64 9.26 -18.99 0.45
CA PRO A 64 10.13 -18.98 1.61
C PRO A 64 9.54 -18.09 2.70
N LYS A 65 9.36 -18.64 3.90
CA LYS A 65 8.83 -17.89 5.04
C LYS A 65 9.88 -16.90 5.49
N ALA A 66 9.56 -15.60 5.41
CA ALA A 66 10.34 -14.57 6.08
C ALA A 66 10.38 -14.87 7.60
N ALA A 67 11.55 -14.75 8.21
CA ALA A 67 11.75 -14.98 9.63
C ALA A 67 12.26 -13.70 10.30
N ALA A 68 11.84 -13.47 11.55
CA ALA A 68 12.41 -12.40 12.34
C ALA A 68 13.87 -12.73 12.65
N PRO A 69 14.82 -11.79 12.48
CA PRO A 69 16.20 -12.02 12.88
C PRO A 69 16.29 -12.05 14.40
N ALA A 70 17.38 -12.65 14.91
CA ALA A 70 17.70 -12.52 16.33
C ALA A 70 17.90 -11.03 16.69
N LEU A 71 17.51 -10.63 17.90
CA LEU A 71 17.66 -9.23 18.35
C LEU A 71 19.12 -8.75 18.29
N SER A 72 20.09 -9.66 18.47
CA SER A 72 21.52 -9.37 18.32
C SER A 72 21.92 -8.94 16.90
N ALA A 73 21.18 -9.38 15.89
CA ALA A 73 21.38 -8.98 14.50
C ALA A 73 20.67 -7.67 14.12
N ILE A 74 19.95 -7.04 15.06
CA ILE A 74 19.36 -5.71 14.91
C ILE A 74 20.30 -4.70 15.57
N PRO A 75 20.67 -3.59 14.87
CA PRO A 75 21.48 -2.54 15.46
C PRO A 75 20.86 -2.01 16.75
N GLU A 76 21.69 -1.86 17.79
CA GLU A 76 21.23 -1.52 19.15
C GLU A 76 20.37 -0.26 19.19
N ALA A 77 20.75 0.75 18.41
CA ALA A 77 20.03 2.03 18.32
C ALA A 77 18.56 1.89 17.86
N ILE A 78 18.22 0.83 17.12
CA ILE A 78 16.87 0.61 16.57
C ILE A 78 16.26 -0.72 17.04
N ARG A 79 16.75 -1.30 18.13
CA ARG A 79 16.10 -2.48 18.73
C ARG A 79 14.72 -2.10 19.30
N PRO A 80 13.72 -2.97 19.15
CA PRO A 80 12.46 -2.80 19.88
C PRO A 80 12.72 -2.88 21.40
N PRO A 81 11.77 -2.44 22.24
CA PRO A 81 11.88 -2.56 23.69
C PRO A 81 12.29 -3.97 24.14
N ALA A 82 13.05 -4.03 25.24
CA ALA A 82 13.46 -5.30 25.82
C ALA A 82 12.24 -6.16 26.16
N GLY A 83 12.30 -7.45 25.82
CA GLY A 83 11.18 -8.37 26.03
C GLY A 83 10.14 -8.42 24.90
N SER A 84 10.28 -7.58 23.87
CA SER A 84 9.41 -7.64 22.68
C SER A 84 9.45 -9.00 21.98
N LYS A 85 8.29 -9.49 21.56
CA LYS A 85 8.11 -10.76 20.85
C LYS A 85 7.67 -10.53 19.40
N PRO A 86 8.20 -11.28 18.42
CA PRO A 86 7.80 -11.09 17.03
C PRO A 86 6.36 -11.57 16.81
N VAL A 87 5.52 -10.68 16.28
CA VAL A 87 4.17 -10.97 15.77
C VAL A 87 4.26 -11.56 14.37
N GLY A 88 5.18 -11.06 13.54
CA GLY A 88 5.41 -11.56 12.20
C GLY A 88 6.56 -10.85 11.50
N ALA A 89 7.10 -11.50 10.48
CA ALA A 89 8.18 -10.98 9.64
C ALA A 89 7.78 -11.06 8.17
N TYR A 90 8.09 -10.01 7.40
CA TYR A 90 7.62 -9.84 6.03
C TYR A 90 8.66 -9.14 5.16
N VAL A 91 9.00 -9.73 4.03
CA VAL A 91 9.91 -9.13 3.04
C VAL A 91 9.12 -8.33 2.01
N VAL A 92 9.68 -7.20 1.58
CA VAL A 92 9.15 -6.45 0.43
C VAL A 92 9.36 -7.27 -0.83
N VAL A 93 8.29 -7.63 -1.53
CA VAL A 93 8.34 -8.33 -2.83
C VAL A 93 8.23 -7.36 -4.00
N THR A 94 7.48 -6.28 -3.83
CA THR A 94 7.45 -5.12 -4.73
C THR A 94 7.34 -3.88 -3.87
N GLY A 95 8.16 -2.85 -4.10
CA GLY A 95 8.10 -1.66 -3.27
C GLY A 95 8.83 -0.47 -3.87
N THR A 96 8.28 0.73 -3.67
CA THR A 96 8.89 1.99 -4.07
C THR A 96 8.85 3.03 -2.96
N GLN A 97 9.83 3.94 -3.00
CA GLN A 97 9.82 5.21 -2.30
C GLN A 97 9.55 6.30 -3.34
N THR A 98 8.40 6.96 -3.24
CA THR A 98 8.04 8.02 -4.17
C THR A 98 8.44 9.38 -3.60
N TYR A 99 9.30 10.07 -4.32
CA TYR A 99 9.79 11.40 -4.00
C TYR A 99 9.07 12.44 -4.83
N THR A 100 8.80 13.61 -4.23
CA THR A 100 8.30 14.78 -4.95
C THR A 100 9.41 15.82 -5.00
N CYS A 101 9.71 16.29 -6.20
CA CYS A 101 10.67 17.36 -6.41
C CYS A 101 10.13 18.66 -5.84
N VAL A 102 10.93 19.33 -5.02
CA VAL A 102 10.60 20.64 -4.46
C VAL A 102 11.63 21.65 -4.90
N VAL A 103 11.19 22.88 -5.12
CA VAL A 103 12.08 24.03 -5.28
C VAL A 103 12.15 24.73 -3.93
N PRO A 104 13.32 24.77 -3.27
CA PRO A 104 13.48 25.53 -2.04
C PRO A 104 13.11 27.01 -2.25
N ALA A 105 12.63 27.69 -1.21
CA ALA A 105 12.33 29.11 -1.30
C ALA A 105 13.59 29.89 -1.74
N GLY A 106 13.47 30.68 -2.82
CA GLY A 106 14.59 31.40 -3.42
C GLY A 106 15.55 30.56 -4.28
N GLY A 107 15.24 29.28 -4.50
CA GLY A 107 16.02 28.37 -5.34
C GLY A 107 15.71 28.53 -6.84
N ALA A 108 16.75 28.42 -7.67
CA ALA A 108 16.62 28.43 -9.13
C ALA A 108 16.36 27.04 -9.74
N ALA A 109 16.60 25.96 -8.98
CA ALA A 109 16.43 24.58 -9.41
C ALA A 109 15.77 23.74 -8.31
N GLY A 110 14.98 22.75 -8.72
CA GLY A 110 14.35 21.79 -7.81
C GLY A 110 15.29 20.64 -7.44
N GLY A 111 14.97 19.97 -6.34
CA GLY A 111 15.62 18.73 -5.92
C GLY A 111 14.65 17.80 -5.21
N TYR A 112 14.92 16.50 -5.27
CA TYR A 112 14.21 15.53 -4.44
C TYR A 112 14.72 15.63 -3.00
N THR A 113 13.80 15.77 -2.04
CA THR A 113 14.13 15.82 -0.61
C THR A 113 14.14 14.42 0.00
N GLY A 114 14.60 14.30 1.25
CA GLY A 114 14.60 13.03 1.98
C GLY A 114 13.21 12.50 2.37
N ALA A 115 12.13 13.27 2.19
CA ALA A 115 10.77 12.82 2.46
C ALA A 115 10.23 12.03 1.27
N SER A 116 9.83 10.78 1.52
CA SER A 116 9.21 9.89 0.52
C SER A 116 7.89 9.32 1.01
N THR A 117 7.06 8.93 0.06
CA THR A 117 5.85 8.14 0.31
C THR A 117 6.11 6.68 -0.09
N PRO A 118 5.99 5.73 0.85
CA PRO A 118 6.13 4.31 0.52
C PRO A 118 4.87 3.78 -0.18
N GLU A 119 5.08 2.81 -1.07
CA GLU A 119 4.05 1.95 -1.64
C GLU A 119 4.68 0.57 -1.87
N ALA A 120 4.20 -0.47 -1.20
CA ALA A 120 4.82 -1.79 -1.26
C ALA A 120 3.86 -2.94 -0.94
N GLN A 121 4.11 -4.09 -1.58
CA GLN A 121 3.55 -5.38 -1.23
C GLN A 121 4.61 -6.19 -0.50
N LEU A 122 4.21 -6.71 0.65
CA LEU A 122 5.04 -7.48 1.56
C LEU A 122 4.51 -8.92 1.63
N LEU A 123 5.42 -9.88 1.81
CA LEU A 123 5.11 -11.30 1.96
C LEU A 123 5.81 -11.88 3.19
N GLY A 124 5.08 -12.63 4.01
CA GLY A 124 5.63 -13.12 5.26
C GLY A 124 4.77 -14.15 5.98
N THR A 125 5.07 -14.36 7.27
CA THR A 125 4.49 -15.43 8.10
C THR A 125 2.96 -15.38 8.21
N GLY A 126 2.37 -14.19 8.16
CA GLY A 126 0.92 -13.98 8.20
C GLY A 126 0.25 -13.76 6.84
N GLY A 127 0.97 -13.96 5.73
CA GLY A 127 0.46 -13.75 4.37
C GLY A 127 0.94 -12.42 3.75
N ARG A 128 0.08 -11.80 2.94
CA ARG A 128 0.39 -10.54 2.24
C ARG A 128 -0.01 -9.33 3.06
N ILE A 129 0.85 -8.32 3.06
CA ILE A 129 0.59 -7.00 3.63
C ILE A 129 0.77 -5.94 2.54
N HIS A 130 -0.17 -4.99 2.47
CA HIS A 130 -0.01 -3.74 1.73
C HIS A 130 0.57 -2.68 2.66
N HIS A 131 1.68 -2.07 2.27
CA HIS A 131 2.34 -0.98 2.98
C HIS A 131 2.28 0.30 2.16
N PHE A 132 1.78 1.38 2.75
CA PHE A 132 1.54 2.65 2.05
C PHE A 132 1.77 3.85 2.98
N ALA A 133 1.46 5.05 2.48
CA ALA A 133 1.56 6.33 3.18
C ALA A 133 1.01 6.28 4.63
N GLY A 134 1.58 7.09 5.53
CA GLY A 134 1.10 7.20 6.92
C GLY A 134 2.06 6.74 8.00
N PRO A 135 3.23 6.17 7.68
CA PRO A 135 3.32 4.81 7.12
C PRO A 135 2.27 3.85 7.73
N SER A 136 1.64 3.05 6.87
CA SER A 136 0.55 2.13 7.25
C SER A 136 0.81 0.72 6.73
N TRP A 137 0.29 -0.31 7.41
CA TRP A 137 0.36 -1.70 6.98
C TRP A 137 -1.01 -2.34 7.14
N GLN A 138 -1.56 -2.89 6.05
CA GLN A 138 -2.82 -3.61 6.05
C GLN A 138 -2.63 -5.05 5.60
N SER A 139 -3.08 -5.99 6.42
CA SER A 139 -3.19 -7.40 6.06
C SER A 139 -4.25 -7.59 4.98
N VAL A 140 -3.85 -8.18 3.85
CA VAL A 140 -4.77 -8.47 2.73
C VAL A 140 -5.76 -9.57 3.11
N ARG A 141 -5.38 -10.46 4.04
CA ARG A 141 -6.19 -11.65 4.39
C ARG A 141 -7.31 -11.34 5.38
N ASP A 142 -7.05 -10.51 6.38
CA ASP A 142 -7.98 -10.27 7.49
C ASP A 142 -8.31 -8.79 7.72
N GLY A 143 -7.80 -7.90 6.86
CA GLY A 143 -8.08 -6.46 6.90
C GLY A 143 -7.48 -5.73 8.10
N SER A 144 -6.75 -6.42 9.00
CA SER A 144 -6.11 -5.76 10.13
C SER A 144 -5.11 -4.73 9.65
N LEU A 145 -5.16 -3.54 10.23
CA LEU A 145 -4.36 -2.40 9.82
C LEU A 145 -3.70 -1.77 11.03
N VAL A 146 -2.44 -1.38 10.87
CA VAL A 146 -1.73 -0.54 11.83
C VAL A 146 -1.11 0.66 11.12
N THR A 147 -1.09 1.79 11.82
CA THR A 147 -0.29 2.96 11.46
C THR A 147 0.84 3.13 12.47
N ALA A 148 1.94 3.76 12.09
CA ALA A 148 3.07 3.95 13.00
C ALA A 148 3.82 5.26 12.77
N THR A 149 4.55 5.71 13.78
CA THR A 149 5.44 6.87 13.71
C THR A 149 6.88 6.41 13.90
N LYS A 150 7.82 6.98 13.12
CA LYS A 150 9.25 6.74 13.31
C LYS A 150 9.69 7.24 14.68
N VAL A 151 10.36 6.39 15.46
CA VAL A 151 10.95 6.77 16.76
C VAL A 151 12.47 6.88 16.69
N LYS A 152 13.13 5.99 15.95
CA LYS A 152 14.59 5.95 15.80
C LYS A 152 14.96 5.46 14.41
N ASP A 153 16.13 5.85 13.95
CA ASP A 153 16.71 5.37 12.70
C ASP A 153 18.22 5.15 12.82
N THR A 154 18.73 4.30 11.94
CA THR A 154 20.17 4.12 11.73
C THR A 154 20.44 4.16 10.22
N PRO A 155 21.48 4.88 9.77
CA PRO A 155 21.82 4.94 8.36
C PRO A 155 22.31 3.58 7.86
N ARG A 156 22.06 3.32 6.58
CA ARG A 156 22.62 2.19 5.83
C ARG A 156 23.08 2.71 4.47
N THR A 157 24.37 2.54 4.17
CA THR A 157 25.01 3.17 3.01
C THR A 157 24.33 2.77 1.70
N GLY A 158 23.95 3.76 0.89
CA GLY A 158 23.36 3.55 -0.44
C GLY A 158 21.89 3.11 -0.42
N THR A 159 21.21 3.18 0.72
CA THR A 159 19.83 2.72 0.87
C THR A 159 19.03 3.68 1.76
N ILE A 160 17.71 3.53 1.79
CA ILE A 160 16.92 4.18 2.84
C ILE A 160 17.33 3.70 4.24
N PRO A 161 17.16 4.52 5.30
CA PRO A 161 17.53 4.14 6.67
C PRO A 161 16.75 2.92 7.17
N GLU A 162 17.41 2.15 8.03
CA GLU A 162 16.73 1.17 8.87
C GLU A 162 16.05 1.90 10.03
N LEU A 163 14.85 1.46 10.41
CA LEU A 163 13.98 2.18 11.33
C LEU A 163 13.50 1.31 12.47
N LEU A 164 13.26 1.95 13.61
CA LEU A 164 12.27 1.54 14.59
C LEU A 164 11.09 2.50 14.53
N LEU A 165 9.87 1.96 14.44
CA LEU A 165 8.63 2.71 14.48
C LEU A 165 7.75 2.20 15.64
N GLN A 166 6.97 3.10 16.23
CA GLN A 166 5.97 2.79 17.24
C GLN A 166 4.58 2.86 16.62
N VAL A 167 3.79 1.80 16.81
CA VAL A 167 2.40 1.74 16.34
C VAL A 167 1.56 2.73 17.13
N ASN A 168 0.77 3.54 16.42
CA ASN A 168 -0.07 4.58 17.01
C ASN A 168 -1.58 4.31 16.85
N SER A 169 -1.98 3.39 15.97
CA SER A 169 -3.36 2.94 15.87
C SER A 169 -3.47 1.51 15.33
N HIS A 170 -4.57 0.85 15.69
CA HIS A 170 -4.94 -0.48 15.23
C HIS A 170 -6.37 -0.46 14.71
N THR A 171 -6.62 -1.21 13.64
CA THR A 171 -7.96 -1.49 13.13
C THR A 171 -8.09 -3.00 12.90
N GLY A 172 -9.22 -3.58 13.29
CA GLY A 172 -9.49 -5.01 13.17
C GLY A 172 -8.80 -5.88 14.23
N LYS A 173 -9.04 -7.20 14.19
CA LYS A 173 -8.55 -8.18 15.18
C LYS A 173 -7.63 -9.26 14.58
N GLY A 174 -7.02 -8.96 13.44
CA GLY A 174 -6.22 -9.90 12.65
C GLY A 174 -4.75 -9.96 13.05
N VAL A 175 -3.90 -10.42 12.12
CA VAL A 175 -2.46 -10.63 12.38
C VAL A 175 -1.70 -9.42 12.90
N LEU A 176 -2.13 -8.20 12.58
CA LEU A 176 -1.45 -6.98 13.02
C LEU A 176 -1.97 -6.43 14.37
N SER A 177 -3.00 -7.05 14.95
CA SER A 177 -3.70 -6.51 16.13
C SER A 177 -2.87 -6.43 17.41
N LYS A 178 -1.73 -7.14 17.48
CA LYS A 178 -0.82 -7.14 18.63
C LYS A 178 0.49 -6.38 18.39
N ALA A 179 0.63 -5.71 17.26
CA ALA A 179 1.87 -5.02 16.95
C ALA A 179 1.94 -3.68 17.70
N ASP A 180 2.95 -3.49 18.54
CA ASP A 180 3.24 -2.22 19.23
C ASP A 180 4.42 -1.48 18.58
N TYR A 181 5.33 -2.23 17.95
CA TYR A 181 6.47 -1.68 17.22
C TYR A 181 6.65 -2.37 15.87
N VAL A 182 7.27 -1.63 14.94
CA VAL A 182 7.66 -2.14 13.62
C VAL A 182 9.13 -1.81 13.39
N SER A 183 9.93 -2.80 13.04
CA SER A 183 11.28 -2.58 12.54
C SER A 183 11.29 -2.64 11.02
N ARG A 184 12.00 -1.71 10.38
CA ARG A 184 12.40 -1.80 8.95
C ARG A 184 13.90 -2.07 8.90
N LEU A 185 14.28 -3.26 8.45
CA LEU A 185 15.64 -3.78 8.52
C LEU A 185 16.13 -4.20 7.14
N TYR A 186 17.45 -4.37 7.01
CA TYR A 186 18.09 -4.93 5.81
C TYR A 186 17.67 -4.21 4.53
N THR A 187 17.65 -2.89 4.57
CA THR A 187 17.17 -2.07 3.46
C THR A 187 18.11 -2.17 2.26
N SER A 188 17.55 -2.07 1.06
CA SER A 188 18.29 -1.91 -0.20
C SER A 188 17.56 -0.91 -1.10
N GLY A 189 18.31 -0.06 -1.81
CA GLY A 189 17.75 0.95 -2.71
C GLY A 189 16.86 2.00 -2.01
N GLY A 190 15.93 2.57 -2.78
CA GLY A 190 14.95 3.54 -2.33
C GLY A 190 15.47 4.95 -2.05
N VAL A 191 16.73 5.25 -2.33
CA VAL A 191 17.32 6.59 -2.07
C VAL A 191 16.75 7.62 -3.05
N ALA A 192 16.55 8.86 -2.58
CA ALA A 192 16.15 9.98 -3.42
C ALA A 192 17.10 10.12 -4.64
N PRO A 193 16.58 10.27 -5.87
CA PRO A 193 17.44 10.51 -7.02
C PRO A 193 18.27 11.79 -6.82
N ALA A 194 19.53 11.76 -7.25
CA ALA A 194 20.35 12.95 -7.33
C ALA A 194 20.03 13.76 -8.59
N GLY A 195 20.35 15.06 -8.58
CA GLY A 195 20.20 15.94 -9.72
C GLY A 195 19.04 16.93 -9.60
N ALA A 196 18.99 17.86 -10.55
CA ALA A 196 17.93 18.84 -10.66
C ALA A 196 16.66 18.22 -11.26
N CYS A 197 15.51 18.68 -10.81
CA CYS A 197 14.19 18.28 -11.30
C CYS A 197 13.23 19.48 -11.34
N ALA A 198 12.09 19.34 -12.02
CA ALA A 198 11.06 20.37 -12.03
C ALA A 198 10.13 20.24 -10.82
N ALA A 199 9.66 21.36 -10.28
CA ALA A 199 8.77 21.37 -9.13
C ALA A 199 7.53 20.50 -9.38
N GLY A 200 7.23 19.58 -8.45
CA GLY A 200 6.09 18.67 -8.57
C GLY A 200 6.37 17.37 -9.31
N ASP A 201 7.53 17.23 -9.97
CA ASP A 201 7.96 15.96 -10.56
C ASP A 201 7.97 14.86 -9.49
N LYS A 202 7.45 13.69 -9.84
CA LYS A 202 7.44 12.52 -8.97
C LYS A 202 8.33 11.43 -9.52
N THR A 203 9.12 10.83 -8.65
CA THR A 203 9.96 9.69 -9.01
C THR A 203 9.84 8.59 -7.97
N SER A 204 9.46 7.41 -8.42
CA SER A 204 9.36 6.21 -7.59
C SER A 204 10.65 5.41 -7.71
N VAL A 205 11.38 5.27 -6.61
CA VAL A 205 12.63 4.53 -6.56
C VAL A 205 12.38 3.17 -5.90
N PRO A 206 12.69 2.04 -6.58
CA PRO A 206 12.51 0.71 -6.01
C PRO A 206 13.32 0.52 -4.72
N TYR A 207 12.75 -0.21 -3.75
CA TYR A 207 13.46 -0.60 -2.54
C TYR A 207 13.08 -2.00 -2.09
N GLN A 208 13.95 -2.62 -1.29
CA GLN A 208 13.63 -3.82 -0.51
C GLN A 208 13.89 -3.56 0.97
N ALA A 209 13.21 -4.33 1.81
CA ALA A 209 13.40 -4.34 3.25
C ALA A 209 12.80 -5.61 3.86
N LEU A 210 13.22 -5.92 5.09
CA LEU A 210 12.51 -6.82 6.00
C LEU A 210 11.74 -5.98 7.03
N TYR A 211 10.43 -6.19 7.12
CA TYR A 211 9.61 -5.65 8.19
C TYR A 211 9.37 -6.70 9.26
N VAL A 212 9.55 -6.32 10.52
CA VAL A 212 9.23 -7.17 11.68
C VAL A 212 8.29 -6.41 12.59
N PHE A 213 7.16 -7.03 12.92
CA PHE A 213 6.16 -6.50 13.83
C PHE A 213 6.39 -7.11 15.21
N TRP A 214 6.32 -6.30 16.25
CA TRP A 214 6.67 -6.70 17.61
C TRP A 214 5.52 -6.40 18.58
N ASP A 215 5.21 -7.35 19.44
CA ASP A 215 4.35 -7.23 20.62
C ASP A 215 5.27 -6.88 21.79
N ALA A 216 5.14 -5.68 22.34
CA ALA A 216 5.95 -5.21 23.46
C ALA A 216 5.36 -5.72 24.78
N PRO A 217 6.20 -6.05 25.78
CA PRO A 217 5.66 -6.36 27.10
C PRO A 217 4.84 -5.18 27.62
N ALA A 218 3.73 -5.49 28.29
CA ALA A 218 2.99 -4.47 29.02
C ALA A 218 3.94 -3.74 29.99
N ALA A 219 3.78 -2.42 30.06
CA ALA A 219 4.53 -1.57 30.99
C ALA A 219 4.16 -1.87 32.45
#